data_AF-A0A2H0XTL3-F1
#
_entry.id   AF-A0A2H0XTL3-F1
#
_cell.length_a   1.000
_cell.length_b   1.000
_cell.length_c   1.000
_cell.angle_alpha   90.00
_cell.angle_beta   90.00
_cell.angle_gamma   90.00
#
_symmetry.space_group_name_H-M   'P 1'
#
loop_
_entity.id
_entity.type
_entity.pdbx_description
1 polymer ?
#
loop_
_entity_poly.entity_id
_entity_poly.type
_entity_poly.pdbx_seq_one_letter_code
_entity_poly.pdbx_strand_id
1 'polypeptide(L)'
;MKEDHELRQQTLVVIKPDGLNKSLTGNILTRLSKTKLRIIWTKVLKVSRELAEKHYAHLSNKPFFEEVVKYLTGQLLGEQYQRVMALVYHGRDDISKVREFAGSTNP
;
A
#
# COMPACT_ATOMS: atom_id res chain seq x y z
N MET A 1 21.63 -0.93 -22.76
CA MET A 1 20.26 -1.45 -22.52
C MET A 1 20.10 -2.26 -21.23
N LYS A 2 21.13 -2.93 -20.69
CA LYS A 2 21.03 -3.66 -19.40
C LYS A 2 20.96 -2.74 -18.17
N GLU A 3 21.74 -1.65 -18.15
CA GLU A 3 21.75 -0.68 -17.02
C GLU A 3 20.39 -0.02 -16.77
N ASP A 4 19.61 0.20 -17.83
CA ASP A 4 18.33 0.92 -17.75
C ASP A 4 17.21 0.08 -17.11
N HIS A 5 17.40 -1.25 -17.04
CA HIS A 5 16.48 -2.18 -16.40
C HIS A 5 16.80 -2.37 -14.91
N GLU A 6 18.07 -2.22 -14.51
CA GLU A 6 18.51 -2.25 -13.11
C GLU A 6 18.11 -0.99 -12.33
N LEU A 7 17.97 0.15 -13.01
CA LEU A 7 17.51 1.41 -12.42
C LEU A 7 16.00 1.49 -12.20
N ARG A 8 15.22 0.52 -12.70
CA ARG A 8 13.75 0.57 -12.64
C ARG A 8 13.22 -0.48 -11.68
N GLN A 9 12.70 -0.04 -10.54
CA GLN A 9 12.17 -0.94 -9.53
C GLN A 9 10.65 -1.08 -9.72
N GLN A 10 10.05 -1.86 -8.84
CA GLN A 10 8.60 -1.89 -8.65
C GLN A 10 8.30 -1.66 -7.19
N THR A 11 7.28 -0.87 -6.90
CA THR A 11 6.83 -0.62 -5.53
C THR A 11 5.33 -0.88 -5.40
N LEU A 12 4.98 -1.59 -4.32
CA LEU A 12 3.60 -1.84 -3.94
C LEU A 12 3.11 -0.69 -3.08
N VAL A 13 2.04 -0.04 -3.51
CA VAL A 13 1.28 0.94 -2.72
C VAL A 13 -0.06 0.32 -2.36
N VAL A 14 -0.39 0.36 -1.07
CA VAL A 14 -1.68 -0.13 -0.56
C VAL A 14 -2.44 1.03 0.06
N ILE A 15 -3.56 1.39 -0.56
CA ILE A 15 -4.56 2.24 0.09
C ILE A 15 -5.34 1.33 1.04
N LYS A 16 -5.08 1.50 2.33
CA LYS A 16 -5.67 0.73 3.41
C LYS A 16 -7.17 1.01 3.55
N PRO A 17 -7.92 0.17 4.29
CA PRO A 17 -9.37 0.27 4.35
C PRO A 17 -9.89 1.62 4.84
N ASP A 18 -9.18 2.26 5.77
CA ASP A 18 -9.51 3.59 6.30
C ASP A 18 -9.40 4.69 5.23
N GLY A 19 -8.40 4.59 4.34
CA GLY A 19 -8.24 5.52 3.22
C GLY A 19 -9.37 5.42 2.21
N LEU A 20 -9.90 4.21 1.99
CA LEU A 20 -11.10 4.00 1.17
C LEU A 20 -12.35 4.56 1.87
N ASN A 21 -12.54 4.25 3.16
CA ASN A 21 -13.66 4.76 3.96
C ASN A 21 -13.72 6.29 3.97
N LYS A 22 -12.56 6.95 4.12
CA LYS A 22 -12.44 8.41 4.10
C LYS A 22 -12.48 9.02 2.68
N SER A 23 -12.76 8.22 1.65
CA SER A 23 -12.82 8.66 0.24
C SER A 23 -11.54 9.36 -0.25
N LEU A 24 -10.36 8.95 0.25
CA LEU A 24 -9.08 9.59 -0.06
C LEU A 24 -8.44 9.10 -1.36
N THR A 25 -9.01 8.07 -2.02
CA THR A 25 -8.44 7.42 -3.20
C THR A 25 -8.04 8.42 -4.29
N GLY A 26 -8.94 9.33 -4.69
CA GLY A 26 -8.66 10.32 -5.74
C GLY A 26 -7.52 11.27 -5.35
N ASN A 27 -7.50 11.71 -4.09
CA ASN A 27 -6.45 12.60 -3.56
C ASN A 27 -5.08 11.92 -3.56
N ILE A 28 -5.04 10.64 -3.13
CA ILE A 28 -3.83 9.83 -3.10
C ILE A 28 -3.28 9.63 -4.52
N LEU A 29 -4.13 9.23 -5.47
CA LEU A 29 -3.73 9.05 -6.87
C LEU A 29 -3.25 10.35 -7.52
N THR A 30 -3.95 11.46 -7.26
CA THR A 30 -3.57 12.79 -7.76
C THR A 30 -2.19 13.22 -7.25
N ARG A 31 -1.87 12.90 -5.99
CA ARG A 31 -0.56 13.27 -5.43
C ARG A 31 0.53 12.27 -5.86
N LEU A 32 0.22 10.98 -6.03
CA LEU A 32 1.16 9.99 -6.59
C LEU A 32 1.51 10.27 -8.05
N SER A 33 0.58 10.80 -8.86
CA SER A 33 0.86 11.14 -10.26
C SER A 33 2.02 12.15 -10.42
N LYS A 34 2.23 13.02 -9.41
CA LYS A 34 3.34 13.98 -9.38
C LYS A 34 4.72 13.32 -9.32
N THR A 35 4.81 12.07 -8.87
CA THR A 35 6.06 11.29 -8.86
C THR A 35 6.52 10.89 -10.27
N LYS A 36 5.64 11.02 -11.28
CA LYS A 36 5.84 10.56 -12.67
C LYS A 36 6.10 9.05 -12.79
N LEU A 37 5.82 8.28 -11.74
CA LEU A 37 5.83 6.82 -11.77
C LEU A 37 4.62 6.31 -12.55
N ARG A 38 4.80 5.18 -13.24
CA ARG A 38 3.74 4.54 -14.02
C ARG A 38 3.03 3.49 -13.18
N ILE A 39 1.70 3.51 -13.15
CA ILE A 39 0.91 2.39 -12.64
C ILE A 39 0.97 1.26 -13.67
N ILE A 40 1.44 0.09 -13.26
CA ILE A 40 1.52 -1.11 -14.11
C ILE A 40 0.49 -2.18 -13.70
N TRP A 41 -0.09 -2.06 -12.50
CA TRP A 41 -1.13 -2.96 -12.02
C TRP A 41 -1.98 -2.31 -10.94
N THR A 42 -3.26 -2.71 -10.86
CA THR A 42 -4.16 -2.31 -9.79
C THR A 42 -5.20 -3.40 -9.51
N LYS A 43 -5.62 -3.52 -8.26
CA LYS A 43 -6.75 -4.39 -7.84
C LYS A 43 -7.37 -3.89 -6.56
N VAL A 44 -8.71 -3.92 -6.51
CA VAL A 44 -9.48 -3.81 -5.27
C VAL A 44 -9.80 -5.23 -4.79
N LEU A 45 -9.47 -5.54 -3.54
CA LEU A 45 -9.67 -6.88 -2.99
C LEU A 45 -9.94 -6.85 -1.48
N LYS A 46 -10.64 -7.87 -1.00
CA LYS A 46 -10.71 -8.20 0.42
C LYS A 46 -9.45 -9.00 0.77
N VAL A 47 -8.69 -8.52 1.73
CA VAL A 47 -7.45 -9.18 2.19
C VAL A 47 -7.82 -10.28 3.16
N SER A 48 -7.39 -11.52 2.88
CA SER A 48 -7.55 -12.61 3.85
C SER A 48 -6.63 -12.39 5.05
N ARG A 49 -6.99 -12.96 6.20
CA ARG A 49 -6.14 -12.92 7.39
C ARG A 49 -4.75 -13.50 7.12
N GLU A 50 -4.69 -14.65 6.46
CA GLU A 50 -3.43 -15.31 6.06
C GLU A 50 -2.53 -14.39 5.20
N LEU A 51 -3.12 -13.68 4.22
CA LEU A 51 -2.36 -12.75 3.38
C LEU A 51 -1.84 -11.55 4.18
N ALA A 52 -2.64 -11.03 5.11
CA ALA A 52 -2.21 -9.93 6.00
C ALA A 52 -1.09 -10.37 6.95
N GLU A 53 -1.19 -11.57 7.54
CA GLU A 53 -0.15 -12.15 8.39
C GLU A 53 1.15 -12.37 7.60
N LYS A 54 1.07 -12.89 6.37
CA LYS A 54 2.22 -13.02 5.47
C LYS A 54 2.86 -11.67 5.14
N HIS A 55 2.05 -10.64 4.89
CA HIS A 55 2.53 -9.29 4.61
C HIS A 55 3.28 -8.68 5.81
N TYR A 56 2.79 -8.92 7.03
CA TYR A 56 3.39 -8.42 8.28
C TYR A 56 4.23 -9.44 9.03
N ALA A 57 4.70 -10.51 8.37
CA ALA A 57 5.43 -11.60 9.04
C ALA A 57 6.63 -11.11 9.88
N HIS A 58 7.29 -10.03 9.44
CA HIS A 58 8.39 -9.36 10.15
C HIS A 58 7.99 -8.71 11.49
N LEU A 59 6.70 -8.54 11.75
CA LEU A 59 6.12 -8.00 12.99
C LEU A 59 5.47 -9.08 13.87
N SER A 60 5.53 -10.36 13.48
CA SER A 60 4.83 -11.47 14.19
C SER A 60 5.11 -11.54 15.69
N ASN A 61 6.33 -11.17 16.12
CA ASN A 61 6.73 -11.17 17.53
C ASN A 61 6.38 -9.87 18.28
N LYS A 62 5.66 -8.93 17.66
CA LYS A 62 5.32 -7.64 18.27
C LYS A 62 3.94 -7.74 18.95
N PRO A 63 3.75 -7.11 20.13
CA PRO A 63 2.50 -7.19 20.87
C PRO A 63 1.29 -6.61 20.11
N PHE A 64 1.53 -5.74 19.12
CA PHE A 64 0.51 -5.11 18.28
C PHE A 64 0.27 -5.84 16.94
N PHE A 65 0.86 -7.02 16.72
CA PHE A 65 0.74 -7.75 15.45
C PHE A 65 -0.73 -8.00 15.05
N GLU A 66 -1.54 -8.48 16.00
CA GLU A 66 -2.96 -8.72 15.79
C GLU A 66 -3.72 -7.46 15.38
N GLU A 67 -3.40 -6.32 15.99
CA GLU A 67 -4.06 -5.06 15.67
C GLU A 67 -3.74 -4.62 14.24
N VAL A 68 -2.48 -4.76 13.82
CA VAL A 68 -2.04 -4.43 12.46
C VAL A 68 -2.70 -5.33 11.41
N VAL A 69 -2.86 -6.62 11.71
CA VAL A 69 -3.59 -7.59 10.86
C VAL A 69 -5.08 -7.22 10.77
N LYS A 70 -5.73 -6.94 11.89
CA LYS A 70 -7.14 -6.50 11.94
C LYS A 70 -7.37 -5.19 11.19
N TYR A 71 -6.42 -4.27 11.29
CA TYR A 71 -6.47 -2.98 10.59
C TYR A 71 -6.38 -3.14 9.08
N LEU A 72 -5.40 -3.92 8.57
CA LEU A 72 -5.25 -4.14 7.12
C LEU A 72 -6.43 -4.92 6.51
N THR A 73 -6.98 -5.88 7.26
CA THR A 73 -8.16 -6.65 6.83
C THR A 73 -9.47 -5.84 6.96
N GLY A 74 -9.42 -4.64 7.54
CA GLY A 74 -10.57 -3.76 7.74
C GLY A 74 -11.54 -4.26 8.80
N GLN A 75 -11.14 -5.21 9.65
CA GLN A 75 -12.00 -5.75 10.72
C GLN A 75 -12.33 -4.72 11.81
N LEU A 76 -11.49 -3.69 11.95
CA LEU A 76 -11.75 -2.56 12.84
C LEU A 76 -12.73 -1.54 12.24
N LEU A 77 -13.17 -1.77 11.00
CA LEU A 77 -14.17 -0.97 10.29
C LEU A 77 -15.41 -1.83 10.02
N GLY A 78 -16.53 -1.20 9.67
CA GLY A 78 -17.76 -1.91 9.28
C GLY A 78 -17.54 -2.83 8.09
N GLU A 79 -18.41 -3.84 7.91
CA GLU A 79 -18.27 -4.88 6.88
C GLU A 79 -18.11 -4.34 5.45
N GLN A 80 -18.71 -3.18 5.17
CA GLN A 80 -18.60 -2.49 3.89
C GLN A 80 -17.18 -1.95 3.58
N TYR A 81 -16.32 -1.84 4.60
CA TYR A 81 -14.96 -1.30 4.51
C TYR A 81 -13.88 -2.37 4.74
N GLN A 82 -14.10 -3.59 4.26
CA GLN A 82 -13.11 -4.69 4.36
C GLN A 82 -12.30 -4.90 3.07
N ARG A 83 -11.96 -3.80 2.37
CA ARG A 83 -11.23 -3.84 1.11
C ARG A 83 -10.02 -2.92 1.17
N VAL A 84 -9.03 -3.27 0.37
CA VAL A 84 -7.88 -2.40 0.07
C VAL A 84 -7.84 -2.16 -1.43
N MET A 85 -7.19 -1.07 -1.84
CA MET A 85 -6.74 -0.88 -3.21
C MET A 85 -5.23 -1.08 -3.26
N ALA A 86 -4.79 -2.13 -3.94
CA ALA A 86 -3.38 -2.41 -4.18
C ALA A 86 -2.98 -1.90 -5.56
N LEU A 87 -1.87 -1.18 -5.62
CA LEU A 87 -1.30 -0.55 -6.82
C LEU A 87 0.17 -0.97 -6.94
N VAL A 88 0.61 -1.27 -8.16
CA VAL A 88 2.04 -1.45 -8.44
C VAL A 88 2.51 -0.30 -9.32
N TYR A 89 3.47 0.45 -8.82
CA TYR A 89 4.16 1.50 -9.56
C TYR A 89 5.52 1.02 -10.06
N HIS A 90 5.94 1.55 -11.21
CA HIS A 90 7.21 1.25 -11.86
C HIS A 90 7.83 2.54 -12.41
N GLY A 91 9.15 2.71 -12.21
CA GLY A 91 9.92 3.84 -12.71
C GLY A 91 11.33 3.86 -12.11
N ARG A 92 12.09 4.94 -12.30
CA ARG A 92 13.37 5.14 -11.60
C ARG A 92 13.13 5.74 -10.21
N ASP A 93 13.87 5.26 -9.20
CA ASP A 93 13.82 5.70 -7.80
C ASP A 93 12.43 5.61 -7.15
N ASP A 94 11.66 4.62 -7.56
CA ASP A 94 10.24 4.47 -7.25
C ASP A 94 9.98 4.16 -5.78
N ILE A 95 10.85 3.41 -5.10
CA ILE A 95 10.74 3.15 -3.66
C ILE A 95 10.93 4.44 -2.84
N SER A 96 11.99 5.20 -3.11
CA SER A 96 12.31 6.43 -2.36
C SER A 96 11.24 7.51 -2.54
N LYS A 97 10.80 7.74 -3.79
CA LYS A 97 9.74 8.72 -4.10
C LYS A 97 8.41 8.37 -3.43
N VAL A 98 8.05 7.09 -3.39
CA VAL A 98 6.82 6.64 -2.72
C VAL A 98 6.94 6.73 -1.21
N ARG A 99 8.12 6.47 -0.62
CA ARG A 99 8.33 6.64 0.83
C ARG A 99 8.26 8.10 1.26
N GLU A 100 8.89 9.00 0.51
CA GLU A 100 8.78 10.45 0.73
C GLU A 100 7.32 10.92 0.62
N PHE A 101 6.59 10.40 -0.36
CA PHE A 101 5.15 10.65 -0.50
C PHE A 101 4.32 10.17 0.69
N ALA A 102 4.58 8.94 1.17
CA ALA A 102 3.80 8.32 2.23
C ALA A 102 3.94 9.06 3.57
N GLY A 103 5.03 9.81 3.74
CA GLY A 103 5.33 10.56 4.95
C GLY A 103 5.84 9.66 6.08
N SER A 104 5.93 10.23 7.29
CA SER A 104 6.31 9.50 8.48
C SER A 104 5.30 8.39 8.80
N THR A 105 5.80 7.27 9.34
CA THR A 105 4.96 6.13 9.75
C THR A 105 3.94 6.50 10.84
N ASN A 106 4.20 7.56 11.60
CA ASN A 106 3.25 8.18 12.51
C ASN A 106 3.01 9.63 12.02
N PRO A 107 1.89 9.90 11.33
CA PRO A 107 1.55 11.23 10.81
C PRO A 107 1.02 12.18 11.88
#